data_AF-A0A0R1WJN5-F1
#
_entry.id   AF-A0A0R1WJN5-F1
#
_cell.length_a   1.000
_cell.length_b   1.000
_cell.length_c   1.000
_cell.angle_alpha   90.00
_cell.angle_beta   90.00
_cell.angle_gamma   90.00
#
_symmetry.space_group_name_H-M   'P 1'
#
loop_
_entity.id
_entity.type
_entity.pdbx_description
1 polymer ?
#
loop_
_entity_poly.entity_id
_entity_poly.type
_entity_poly.pdbx_seq_one_letter_code
_entity_poly.pdbx_strand_id
1 'polypeptide(L)'
;MEMHTITVNNDRAFFFALQKANRSKNLTETIELKPGKYFADADNIFLSIKKSITIKGLYDNAKATNLNCAFLIGADTTLILENLTMNYFGEKSNTIALYDGAELYGNNIIVDRTMDPNSNWDTIYCKDSTISLKNSEILTDPIRNICGISLENSQLIAVNSNVNAPLFKNSTVYLKDTLTSYSVVLKNHSNLSFINLAIDSTQNTEFSDFYIENQSTVNGVNLNFSKKDSFVDVIDSHFENNNFVSGLENVRWRFTDNSTVIADGDEPFNDNL
;
A
#
# COMPACT_ATOMS: atom_id res chain seq x y z
N MET A 1 4.39 21.56 -22.50
CA MET A 1 3.77 21.75 -21.17
C MET A 1 4.90 22.20 -20.26
N GLU A 2 4.83 23.41 -19.70
CA GLU A 2 5.92 23.97 -18.91
C GLU A 2 5.79 23.45 -17.48
N MET A 3 6.74 22.59 -17.06
CA MET A 3 6.81 22.14 -15.67
C MET A 3 7.49 23.22 -14.84
N HIS A 4 6.77 23.76 -13.87
CA HIS A 4 7.34 24.69 -12.91
C HIS A 4 7.86 23.92 -11.69
N THR A 5 9.16 24.05 -11.44
CA THR A 5 9.83 23.44 -10.30
C THR A 5 10.17 24.49 -9.26
N ILE A 6 9.84 24.21 -7.99
CA ILE A 6 10.19 25.06 -6.85
C ILE A 6 10.95 24.20 -5.84
N THR A 7 12.18 24.59 -5.52
CA THR A 7 12.96 23.93 -4.47
C THR A 7 12.73 24.64 -3.13
N VAL A 8 12.42 23.87 -2.08
CA VAL A 8 12.16 24.37 -0.71
C VAL A 8 13.04 23.65 0.31
N ASN A 9 13.29 24.28 1.45
CA ASN A 9 14.24 23.79 2.47
C ASN A 9 13.73 23.87 3.91
N ASN A 10 12.44 24.17 4.11
CA ASN A 10 11.78 24.20 5.42
C ASN A 10 10.26 24.08 5.28
N ASP A 11 9.60 23.80 6.40
CA ASP A 11 8.16 23.61 6.58
C ASP A 11 7.33 24.73 5.98
N ARG A 12 7.70 25.97 6.30
CA ARG A 12 6.95 27.15 5.90
C ARG A 12 7.01 27.34 4.39
N ALA A 13 8.20 27.17 3.79
CA ALA A 13 8.38 27.24 2.35
C ALA A 13 7.63 26.12 1.64
N PHE A 14 7.67 24.89 2.16
CA PHE A 14 6.93 23.76 1.59
C PHE A 14 5.42 24.00 1.64
N PHE A 15 4.90 24.40 2.80
CA PHE A 15 3.47 24.70 2.98
C PHE A 15 2.97 25.78 2.00
N PHE A 16 3.73 26.87 1.82
CA PHE A 16 3.35 27.90 0.85
C PHE A 16 3.49 27.46 -0.60
N ALA A 17 4.51 26.67 -0.94
CA ALA A 17 4.66 26.09 -2.27
C ALA A 17 3.46 25.19 -2.60
N LEU A 18 3.03 24.36 -1.65
CA LEU A 18 1.85 23.51 -1.81
C LEU A 18 0.56 24.31 -1.98
N GLN A 19 0.35 25.35 -1.16
CA GLN A 19 -0.81 26.25 -1.32
C GLN A 19 -0.84 26.94 -2.68
N LYS A 20 0.33 27.39 -3.16
CA LYS A 20 0.46 28.00 -4.48
C LYS A 20 0.14 26.99 -5.58
N ALA A 21 0.69 25.78 -5.49
CA ALA A 21 0.44 24.70 -6.45
C ALA A 21 -1.05 24.35 -6.51
N ASN A 22 -1.72 24.23 -5.37
CA ASN A 22 -3.17 24.00 -5.27
C ASN A 22 -4.05 25.10 -5.87
N ARG A 23 -3.50 26.30 -6.12
CA ARG A 23 -4.20 27.43 -6.76
C ARG A 23 -3.69 27.70 -8.18
N SER A 24 -2.68 26.95 -8.64
CA SER A 24 -2.06 27.17 -9.94
C SER A 24 -3.04 26.82 -11.06
N LYS A 25 -2.90 27.53 -12.19
CA LYS A 25 -3.59 27.18 -13.44
C LYS A 25 -2.79 26.18 -14.27
N ASN A 26 -1.55 25.89 -13.87
CA ASN A 26 -0.68 24.94 -14.55
C ASN A 26 -1.14 23.50 -14.26
N LEU A 27 -0.91 22.59 -15.22
CA LEU A 27 -1.35 21.20 -15.15
C LEU A 27 -0.58 20.37 -14.10
N THR A 28 0.71 20.67 -13.88
CA THR A 28 1.52 19.98 -12.85
C THR A 28 2.63 20.89 -12.35
N GLU A 29 2.70 21.05 -11.03
CA GLU A 29 3.78 21.76 -10.32
C GLU A 29 4.67 20.74 -9.63
N THR A 30 5.98 20.93 -9.69
CA THR A 30 6.96 20.09 -8.97
C THR A 30 7.52 20.86 -7.77
N ILE A 31 7.42 20.27 -6.58
CA ILE A 31 8.02 20.78 -5.36
C ILE A 31 9.18 19.86 -4.97
N GLU A 32 10.40 20.39 -5.05
CA GLU A 32 11.62 19.69 -4.66
C GLU A 32 12.01 20.03 -3.22
N LEU A 33 12.23 18.99 -2.42
CA LEU A 33 12.55 19.11 -1.00
C LEU A 33 14.06 18.88 -0.80
N LYS A 34 14.76 19.87 -0.23
CA LYS A 34 16.13 19.64 0.27
C LYS A 34 16.10 18.64 1.45
N PRO A 35 17.21 17.93 1.72
CA PRO A 35 17.30 17.05 2.87
C PRO A 35 16.93 17.76 4.17
N GLY A 36 16.19 17.07 5.02
CA GLY A 36 15.69 17.61 6.27
C GLY A 36 14.43 16.91 6.74
N LYS A 37 13.99 17.31 7.93
CA LYS A 37 12.69 16.93 8.48
C LYS A 37 11.75 18.12 8.32
N TYR A 38 10.60 17.88 7.71
CA TYR A 38 9.55 18.86 7.55
C TYR A 38 8.42 18.55 8.52
N PHE A 39 7.91 19.57 9.19
CA PHE A 39 6.83 19.49 10.18
C PHE A 39 7.17 18.63 11.40
N ALA A 40 8.46 18.57 11.77
CA ALA A 40 8.95 17.71 12.84
C ALA A 40 8.29 18.01 14.20
N ASP A 41 8.04 19.28 14.50
CA ASP A 41 7.46 19.75 15.76
C ASP A 41 5.95 20.04 15.66
N ALA A 42 5.34 19.71 14.51
CA ALA A 42 3.95 20.05 14.27
C ALA A 42 3.03 18.89 14.65
N ASP A 43 2.10 19.15 15.54
CA ASP A 43 1.07 18.18 15.88
C ASP A 43 0.06 18.06 14.72
N ASN A 44 -0.09 16.85 14.19
CA ASN A 44 -1.21 16.45 13.33
C ASN A 44 -1.41 17.32 12.07
N ILE A 45 -0.34 17.65 11.35
CA ILE A 45 -0.49 18.41 10.09
C ILE A 45 -1.11 17.55 9.00
N PHE A 46 -2.23 18.05 8.46
CA PHE A 46 -2.97 17.46 7.38
C PHE A 46 -3.00 18.41 6.18
N LEU A 47 -2.52 17.94 5.03
CA LEU A 47 -2.35 18.75 3.82
C LEU A 47 -3.24 18.22 2.71
N SER A 48 -4.11 19.08 2.17
CA SER A 48 -4.94 18.72 1.03
C SER A 48 -4.18 18.90 -0.29
N ILE A 49 -4.27 17.92 -1.18
CA ILE A 49 -3.84 17.98 -2.57
C ILE A 49 -5.09 18.19 -3.42
N LYS A 50 -5.18 19.34 -4.08
CA LYS A 50 -6.37 19.78 -4.85
C LYS A 50 -6.12 19.91 -6.34
N LYS A 51 -4.86 19.70 -6.76
CA LYS A 51 -4.38 19.71 -8.13
C LYS A 51 -3.30 18.65 -8.27
N SER A 52 -3.05 18.22 -9.51
CA SER A 52 -1.99 17.25 -9.77
C SER A 52 -0.62 17.87 -9.51
N ILE A 53 0.15 17.26 -8.61
CA ILE A 53 1.39 17.82 -8.07
C ILE A 53 2.42 16.69 -7.93
N THR A 54 3.68 17.02 -8.22
CA THR A 54 4.83 16.18 -7.87
C THR A 54 5.52 16.75 -6.63
N ILE A 55 5.77 15.92 -5.63
CA ILE A 55 6.57 16.26 -4.45
C ILE A 55 7.71 15.25 -4.38
N LYS A 56 8.96 15.73 -4.43
CA LYS A 56 10.11 14.83 -4.44
C LYS A 56 11.27 15.29 -3.58
N GLY A 57 11.98 14.35 -2.97
CA GLY A 57 13.28 14.61 -2.38
C GLY A 57 14.32 14.95 -3.45
N LEU A 58 15.27 15.82 -3.12
CA LEU A 58 16.32 16.26 -4.04
C LEU A 58 17.31 15.13 -4.43
N TYR A 59 17.44 14.09 -3.61
CA TYR A 59 18.38 12.98 -3.81
C TYR A 59 17.66 11.64 -3.71
N ASP A 60 18.20 10.61 -4.36
CA ASP A 60 17.61 9.26 -4.43
C ASP A 60 17.63 8.46 -3.11
N ASN A 61 18.01 9.09 -2.00
CA ASN A 61 17.88 8.50 -0.67
C ASN A 61 16.58 8.97 -0.02
N ALA A 62 15.54 8.13 -0.04
CA ALA A 62 14.22 8.44 0.52
C ALA A 62 14.30 8.92 1.98
N LYS A 63 15.22 8.36 2.78
CA LYS A 63 15.38 8.71 4.20
C LYS A 63 16.01 10.08 4.44
N ALA A 64 16.58 10.73 3.42
CA ALA A 64 17.19 12.05 3.53
C ALA A 64 16.15 13.18 3.69
N THR A 65 14.92 12.94 3.23
CA THR A 65 13.81 13.89 3.27
C THR A 65 12.62 13.25 3.97
N ASN A 66 12.26 13.79 5.13
CA ASN A 66 11.18 13.25 5.95
C ASN A 66 10.05 14.28 6.09
N LEU A 67 8.84 13.91 5.70
CA LEU A 67 7.63 14.69 5.89
C LEU A 67 6.83 14.11 7.06
N ASN A 68 6.67 14.86 8.15
CA ASN A 68 5.77 14.50 9.25
C ASN A 68 4.39 15.12 9.03
N CYS A 69 3.64 14.60 8.07
CA CYS A 69 2.30 15.07 7.75
C CYS A 69 1.48 13.98 7.05
N ALA A 70 0.17 14.20 7.00
CA ALA A 70 -0.73 13.38 6.22
C ALA A 70 -1.25 14.13 4.99
N PHE A 71 -1.59 13.39 3.94
CA PHE A 71 -2.20 13.91 2.71
C PHE A 71 -3.65 13.45 2.55
N LEU A 72 -4.52 14.37 2.17
CA LEU A 72 -5.81 14.08 1.55
C LEU A 72 -5.78 14.49 0.09
N ILE A 73 -5.88 13.51 -0.79
CA ILE A 73 -5.89 13.71 -2.22
C ILE A 73 -7.33 13.89 -2.68
N GLY A 74 -7.61 15.03 -3.31
CA GLY A 74 -8.94 15.37 -3.80
C GLY A 74 -9.30 14.61 -5.08
N ALA A 75 -10.60 14.60 -5.38
CA ALA A 75 -11.19 13.93 -6.54
C ALA A 75 -10.50 14.31 -7.86
N ASP A 76 -10.30 13.32 -8.74
CA ASP A 76 -9.68 13.46 -10.06
C ASP A 76 -8.32 14.20 -10.04
N THR A 77 -7.52 14.00 -8.98
CA THR A 77 -6.17 14.58 -8.88
C THR A 77 -5.08 13.53 -8.73
N THR A 78 -3.90 13.84 -9.27
CA THR A 78 -2.74 12.96 -9.23
C THR A 78 -1.67 13.50 -8.29
N LEU A 79 -1.32 12.75 -7.24
CA LEU A 79 -0.12 13.02 -6.45
C LEU A 79 1.01 12.10 -6.91
N ILE A 80 2.15 12.69 -7.26
CA ILE A 80 3.39 11.95 -7.51
C ILE A 80 4.34 12.20 -6.35
N LEU A 81 4.79 11.14 -5.67
CA LEU A 81 5.77 11.18 -4.60
C LEU A 81 7.04 10.44 -5.02
N GLU A 82 8.19 11.08 -4.86
CA GLU A 82 9.48 10.44 -5.18
C GLU A 82 10.54 10.71 -4.12
N ASN A 83 11.37 9.70 -3.82
CA ASN A 83 12.59 9.86 -3.02
C ASN A 83 12.36 10.53 -1.66
N LEU A 84 11.32 10.15 -0.93
CA LEU A 84 11.01 10.74 0.38
C LEU A 84 10.39 9.73 1.34
N THR A 85 10.51 10.02 2.63
CA THR A 85 9.80 9.34 3.69
C THR A 85 8.64 10.21 4.18
N MET A 86 7.47 9.62 4.34
CA MET A 86 6.33 10.20 5.03
C MET A 86 6.09 9.47 6.34
N ASN A 87 5.88 10.23 7.40
CA ASN A 87 5.39 9.75 8.68
C ASN A 87 4.18 10.58 9.10
N TYR A 88 3.30 10.01 9.90
CA TYR A 88 2.23 10.76 10.52
C TYR A 88 1.79 10.10 11.81
N PHE A 89 2.00 10.80 12.92
CA PHE A 89 1.70 10.30 14.27
C PHE A 89 0.36 10.79 14.81
N GLY A 90 -0.56 11.12 13.91
CA GLY A 90 -1.84 11.72 14.27
C GLY A 90 -3.02 10.77 14.25
N GLU A 91 -3.84 10.81 15.29
CA GLU A 91 -4.99 9.90 15.46
C GLU A 91 -6.26 10.32 14.68
N LYS A 92 -6.16 11.30 13.77
CA LYS A 92 -7.34 11.85 13.07
C LYS A 92 -7.58 11.27 11.68
N SER A 93 -6.60 10.57 11.11
CA SER A 93 -6.66 10.13 9.71
C SER A 93 -5.54 9.13 9.37
N ASN A 94 -5.68 8.50 8.21
CA ASN A 94 -4.60 7.80 7.50
C ASN A 94 -3.44 8.77 7.16
N THR A 95 -2.27 8.22 6.86
CA THR A 95 -1.10 9.02 6.44
C THR A 95 -1.33 9.53 5.02
N ILE A 96 -1.93 8.71 4.17
CA ILE A 96 -2.43 9.14 2.86
C ILE A 96 -3.86 8.62 2.71
N ALA A 97 -4.78 9.51 2.35
CA ALA A 97 -6.14 9.17 2.00
C ALA A 97 -6.48 9.72 0.61
N LEU A 98 -7.07 8.89 -0.24
CA LEU A 98 -7.44 9.25 -1.61
C LEU A 98 -8.81 8.69 -1.99
N TYR A 99 -9.59 9.51 -2.71
CA TYR A 99 -11.01 9.29 -3.02
C TYR A 99 -11.34 9.72 -4.45
N ASP A 100 -12.40 9.17 -5.01
CA ASP A 100 -13.13 9.73 -6.15
C ASP A 100 -12.26 10.01 -7.39
N GLY A 101 -11.63 8.97 -7.95
CA GLY A 101 -10.79 9.05 -9.14
C GLY A 101 -9.39 9.61 -8.89
N ALA A 102 -9.02 9.83 -7.62
CA ALA A 102 -7.67 10.26 -7.27
C ALA A 102 -6.61 9.19 -7.60
N GLU A 103 -5.41 9.64 -7.90
CA GLU A 103 -4.28 8.79 -8.25
C GLU A 103 -3.06 9.11 -7.38
N LEU A 104 -2.38 8.07 -6.90
CA LEU A 104 -1.09 8.17 -6.23
C LEU A 104 -0.02 7.38 -6.98
N TYR A 105 1.04 8.06 -7.41
CA TYR A 105 2.25 7.42 -7.95
C TYR A 105 3.40 7.60 -6.97
N GLY A 106 3.88 6.51 -6.37
CA GLY A 106 5.00 6.51 -5.45
C GLY A 106 6.21 5.77 -6.03
N ASN A 107 7.36 6.45 -6.14
CA ASN A 107 8.62 5.83 -6.58
C ASN A 107 9.74 6.09 -5.55
N ASN A 108 10.29 5.02 -4.96
CA ASN A 108 11.28 5.12 -3.90
C ASN A 108 10.75 5.98 -2.72
N ILE A 109 9.56 5.63 -2.23
CA ILE A 109 8.96 6.27 -1.07
C ILE A 109 8.87 5.30 0.09
N ILE A 110 8.95 5.84 1.29
CA ILE A 110 8.65 5.12 2.53
C ILE A 110 7.46 5.82 3.18
N VAL A 111 6.36 5.12 3.41
CA VAL A 111 5.24 5.64 4.21
C VAL A 111 5.19 4.81 5.47
N ASP A 112 5.58 5.41 6.58
CA ASP A 112 5.82 4.70 7.84
C ASP A 112 4.91 5.23 8.94
N ARG A 113 4.13 4.31 9.52
CA ARG A 113 3.24 4.55 10.64
C ARG A 113 3.55 3.68 11.85
N THR A 114 4.70 3.02 11.89
CA THR A 114 5.10 2.10 12.97
C THR A 114 5.36 2.79 14.31
N MET A 115 5.64 4.10 14.29
CA MET A 115 6.04 4.87 15.47
C MET A 115 4.86 5.56 16.20
N ASP A 116 3.60 5.35 15.76
CA ASP A 116 2.40 5.86 16.43
C ASP A 116 1.71 4.74 17.23
N PRO A 117 2.04 4.60 18.53
CA PRO A 117 1.54 3.50 19.33
C PRO A 117 0.11 3.71 19.80
N ASN A 118 -0.67 4.63 19.22
CA ASN A 118 -2.11 4.80 19.51
C ASN A 118 -2.98 4.83 18.24
N SER A 119 -2.38 4.70 17.05
CA SER A 119 -3.13 4.79 15.82
C SER A 119 -4.10 3.64 15.56
N ASN A 120 -5.32 3.97 15.14
CA ASN A 120 -6.31 2.99 14.66
C ASN A 120 -6.67 3.19 13.17
N TRP A 121 -5.82 3.93 12.45
CA TRP A 121 -6.02 4.23 11.04
C TRP A 121 -5.04 3.44 10.18
N ASP A 122 -5.51 2.94 9.04
CA ASP A 122 -4.64 2.35 8.03
C ASP A 122 -3.58 3.37 7.58
N THR A 123 -2.41 2.90 7.13
CA THR A 123 -1.34 3.81 6.68
C THR A 123 -1.75 4.54 5.41
N ILE A 124 -2.24 3.81 4.42
CA ILE A 124 -2.88 4.35 3.22
C ILE A 124 -4.30 3.79 3.10
N TYR A 125 -5.29 4.66 2.94
CA TYR A 125 -6.67 4.28 2.61
C TYR A 125 -7.09 4.88 1.28
N CYS A 126 -7.73 4.08 0.44
CA CYS A 126 -8.05 4.40 -0.93
C CYS A 126 -9.45 3.93 -1.26
N LYS A 127 -10.29 4.83 -1.80
CA LYS A 127 -11.62 4.51 -2.28
C LYS A 127 -11.87 5.07 -3.67
N ASP A 128 -12.42 4.26 -4.58
CA ASP A 128 -12.72 4.67 -5.95
C ASP A 128 -11.50 5.29 -6.68
N SER A 129 -10.28 4.78 -6.43
CA SER A 129 -9.02 5.47 -6.75
C SER A 129 -7.90 4.50 -7.19
N THR A 130 -6.76 5.03 -7.66
CA THR A 130 -5.64 4.22 -8.15
C THR A 130 -4.32 4.52 -7.42
N ILE A 131 -3.59 3.46 -7.08
CA ILE A 131 -2.23 3.54 -6.52
C ILE A 131 -1.25 2.79 -7.43
N SER A 132 -0.10 3.40 -7.70
CA SER A 132 1.04 2.75 -8.33
C SER A 132 2.31 2.96 -7.49
N LEU A 133 2.93 1.87 -7.06
CA LEU A 133 4.14 1.86 -6.24
C LEU A 133 5.31 1.19 -6.96
N LYS A 134 6.49 1.79 -6.85
CA LYS A 134 7.74 1.23 -7.37
C LYS A 134 8.86 1.46 -6.38
N ASN A 135 9.61 0.42 -6.01
CA ASN A 135 10.74 0.54 -5.08
C ASN A 135 10.33 1.15 -3.72
N SER A 136 9.10 0.93 -3.28
CA SER A 136 8.50 1.65 -2.14
C SER A 136 8.17 0.73 -0.98
N GLU A 137 8.21 1.27 0.24
CA GLU A 137 7.91 0.57 1.49
C GLU A 137 6.72 1.23 2.20
N ILE A 138 5.67 0.46 2.47
CA ILE A 138 4.51 0.90 3.25
C ILE A 138 4.47 0.10 4.55
N LEU A 139 4.77 0.79 5.65
CA LEU A 139 4.98 0.20 6.96
C LEU A 139 3.88 0.67 7.92
N THR A 140 3.31 -0.28 8.65
CA THR A 140 2.32 -0.01 9.69
C THR A 140 2.66 -0.83 10.93
N ASP A 141 2.15 -0.45 12.10
CA ASP A 141 2.38 -1.19 13.35
C ASP A 141 1.76 -2.61 13.24
N PRO A 142 2.56 -3.68 13.29
CA PRO A 142 2.09 -5.06 13.12
C PRO A 142 1.30 -5.60 14.32
N ILE A 143 1.34 -4.96 15.48
CA ILE A 143 0.59 -5.38 16.67
C ILE A 143 -0.86 -4.87 16.57
N ARG A 144 -1.09 -3.83 15.78
CA ARG A 144 -2.39 -3.19 15.61
C ARG A 144 -3.06 -3.80 14.39
N ASN A 145 -4.34 -4.12 14.52
CA ASN A 145 -5.18 -4.61 13.41
C ASN A 145 -5.49 -3.47 12.41
N ILE A 146 -4.45 -2.86 11.86
CA ILE A 146 -4.47 -1.76 10.88
C ILE A 146 -3.73 -2.22 9.63
N CYS A 147 -4.18 -1.76 8.47
CA CYS A 147 -3.62 -2.15 7.19
C CYS A 147 -2.52 -1.16 6.76
N GLY A 148 -1.47 -1.64 6.08
CA GLY A 148 -0.55 -0.74 5.39
C GLY A 148 -1.23 -0.07 4.20
N ILE A 149 -2.02 -0.84 3.44
CA ILE A 149 -2.88 -0.33 2.36
C ILE A 149 -4.26 -0.96 2.49
N SER A 150 -5.30 -0.14 2.48
CA SER A 150 -6.71 -0.56 2.48
C SER A 150 -7.41 0.02 1.25
N LEU A 151 -7.89 -0.85 0.37
CA LEU A 151 -8.49 -0.50 -0.92
C LEU A 151 -9.99 -0.83 -0.92
N GLU A 152 -10.81 0.12 -1.38
CA GLU A 152 -12.24 -0.07 -1.64
C GLU A 152 -12.59 0.39 -3.07
N ASN A 153 -13.09 -0.51 -3.91
CA ASN A 153 -13.39 -0.21 -5.32
C ASN A 153 -12.22 0.48 -6.07
N SER A 154 -11.00 -0.01 -5.87
CA SER A 154 -9.78 0.69 -6.28
C SER A 154 -8.81 -0.21 -7.04
N GLN A 155 -7.74 0.39 -7.57
CA GLN A 155 -6.66 -0.33 -8.24
C GLN A 155 -5.31 -0.13 -7.54
N LEU A 156 -4.52 -1.19 -7.44
CA LEU A 156 -3.12 -1.13 -7.01
C LEU A 156 -2.20 -1.81 -8.04
N ILE A 157 -1.11 -1.14 -8.40
CA ILE A 157 0.03 -1.73 -9.11
C ILE A 157 1.26 -1.55 -8.23
N ALA A 158 1.96 -2.61 -7.86
CA ALA A 158 3.18 -2.51 -7.06
C ALA A 158 4.32 -3.33 -7.68
N VAL A 159 5.50 -2.72 -7.80
CA VAL A 159 6.70 -3.36 -8.37
C VAL A 159 7.90 -3.15 -7.45
N ASN A 160 8.58 -4.24 -7.06
CA ASN A 160 9.74 -4.19 -6.17
C ASN A 160 9.41 -3.41 -4.87
N SER A 161 8.31 -3.79 -4.22
CA SER A 161 7.72 -3.02 -3.14
C SER A 161 7.40 -3.88 -1.93
N ASN A 162 7.41 -3.27 -0.76
CA ASN A 162 7.07 -3.91 0.51
C ASN A 162 5.79 -3.28 1.06
N VAL A 163 4.78 -4.09 1.39
CA VAL A 163 3.52 -3.60 1.95
C VAL A 163 3.15 -4.45 3.17
N ASN A 164 2.95 -3.83 4.33
CA ASN A 164 2.44 -4.55 5.49
C ASN A 164 0.92 -4.69 5.43
N ALA A 165 0.38 -5.88 5.74
CA ALA A 165 -1.04 -6.18 5.92
C ALA A 165 -2.00 -5.51 4.89
N PRO A 166 -1.82 -5.70 3.57
CA PRO A 166 -2.74 -5.15 2.58
C PRO A 166 -4.14 -5.80 2.64
N LEU A 167 -5.16 -4.96 2.54
CA LEU A 167 -6.57 -5.31 2.48
C LEU A 167 -7.20 -4.79 1.18
N PHE A 168 -7.80 -5.69 0.41
CA PHE A 168 -8.42 -5.39 -0.88
C PHE A 168 -9.91 -5.73 -0.84
N LYS A 169 -10.79 -4.73 -1.05
CA LYS A 169 -12.24 -4.92 -1.14
C LYS A 169 -12.74 -4.42 -2.48
N ASN A 170 -13.42 -5.28 -3.25
CA ASN A 170 -13.89 -4.96 -4.62
C ASN A 170 -12.82 -4.30 -5.48
N SER A 171 -11.57 -4.73 -5.36
CA SER A 171 -10.41 -4.01 -5.92
C SER A 171 -9.60 -4.90 -6.85
N THR A 172 -8.89 -4.28 -7.80
CA THR A 172 -8.01 -4.99 -8.74
C THR A 172 -6.55 -4.69 -8.44
N VAL A 173 -5.74 -5.72 -8.25
CA VAL A 173 -4.37 -5.59 -7.76
C VAL A 173 -3.38 -6.35 -8.64
N TYR A 174 -2.26 -5.71 -8.97
CA TYR A 174 -1.15 -6.27 -9.72
C TYR A 174 0.14 -6.13 -8.94
N LEU A 175 0.75 -7.24 -8.54
CA LEU A 175 1.99 -7.26 -7.76
C LEU A 175 3.12 -7.90 -8.57
N LYS A 176 4.30 -7.28 -8.56
CA LYS A 176 5.50 -7.86 -9.14
C LYS A 176 6.68 -7.68 -8.19
N ASP A 177 7.39 -8.76 -7.89
CA ASP A 177 8.56 -8.72 -7.00
C ASP A 177 8.21 -8.03 -5.67
N THR A 178 7.11 -8.46 -5.04
CA THR A 178 6.53 -7.78 -3.87
C THR A 178 6.69 -8.65 -2.62
N LEU A 179 7.04 -8.03 -1.51
CA LEU A 179 6.99 -8.65 -0.18
C LEU A 179 5.83 -8.07 0.61
N THR A 180 4.95 -8.94 1.07
CA THR A 180 3.96 -8.60 2.07
C THR A 180 4.39 -9.12 3.43
N SER A 181 4.16 -8.33 4.48
CA SER A 181 4.29 -8.80 5.86
C SER A 181 2.94 -8.91 6.56
N TYR A 182 2.86 -9.77 7.57
CA TYR A 182 1.68 -10.03 8.40
C TYR A 182 0.56 -10.85 7.73
N SER A 183 -0.17 -10.31 6.75
CA SER A 183 -1.22 -11.05 6.04
C SER A 183 -1.56 -10.41 4.68
N VAL A 184 -2.19 -11.16 3.78
CA VAL A 184 -2.81 -10.63 2.56
C VAL A 184 -4.31 -10.94 2.61
N VAL A 185 -5.17 -9.93 2.44
CA VAL A 185 -6.63 -10.10 2.55
C VAL A 185 -7.35 -9.59 1.30
N LEU A 186 -8.16 -10.44 0.68
CA LEU A 186 -9.05 -10.12 -0.43
C LEU A 186 -10.50 -10.39 -0.07
N LYS A 187 -11.39 -9.45 -0.39
CA LYS A 187 -12.82 -9.57 -0.14
C LYS A 187 -13.64 -9.01 -1.29
N ASN A 188 -14.86 -9.52 -1.43
CA ASN A 188 -15.94 -8.95 -2.24
C ASN A 188 -15.51 -8.70 -3.70
N HIS A 189 -15.43 -9.74 -4.53
CA HIS A 189 -15.10 -9.62 -5.97
C HIS A 189 -13.74 -8.96 -6.23
N SER A 190 -12.78 -9.10 -5.32
CA SER A 190 -11.43 -8.57 -5.53
C SER A 190 -10.62 -9.48 -6.44
N ASN A 191 -9.73 -8.89 -7.24
CA ASN A 191 -8.84 -9.60 -8.13
C ASN A 191 -7.39 -9.30 -7.78
N LEU A 192 -6.57 -10.33 -7.58
CA LEU A 192 -5.12 -10.19 -7.41
C LEU A 192 -4.41 -11.01 -8.48
N SER A 193 -3.54 -10.33 -9.23
CA SER A 193 -2.58 -10.94 -10.14
C SER A 193 -1.16 -10.68 -9.63
N PHE A 194 -0.30 -11.71 -9.56
CA PHE A 194 1.07 -11.51 -9.11
C PHE A 194 2.15 -12.31 -9.86
N ILE A 195 3.37 -11.78 -9.85
CA ILE A 195 4.61 -12.48 -10.22
C ILE A 195 5.63 -12.24 -9.11
N ASN A 196 6.15 -13.30 -8.48
CA ASN A 196 7.06 -13.23 -7.34
C ASN A 196 6.44 -12.47 -6.16
N LEU A 197 5.54 -13.15 -5.45
CA LEU A 197 4.97 -12.64 -4.20
C LEU A 197 5.55 -13.42 -3.02
N ALA A 198 6.19 -12.71 -2.09
CA ALA A 198 6.62 -13.26 -0.82
C ALA A 198 5.69 -12.78 0.30
N ILE A 199 5.34 -13.66 1.23
CA ILE A 199 4.54 -13.36 2.42
C ILE A 199 5.36 -13.76 3.66
N ASP A 200 5.87 -12.75 4.36
CA ASP A 200 6.49 -12.92 5.67
C ASP A 200 5.50 -12.59 6.78
N SER A 201 4.74 -13.62 7.16
CA SER A 201 3.75 -13.55 8.22
C SER A 201 4.24 -14.15 9.53
N THR A 202 5.56 -14.22 9.75
CA THR A 202 6.16 -14.78 10.97
C THR A 202 5.68 -14.09 12.25
N GLN A 203 5.25 -12.83 12.16
CA GLN A 203 4.70 -12.04 13.27
C GLN A 203 3.17 -12.20 13.43
N ASN A 204 2.48 -12.87 12.51
CA ASN A 204 1.03 -13.06 12.56
C ASN A 204 0.69 -14.36 13.30
N THR A 205 -0.03 -14.23 14.42
CA THR A 205 -0.48 -15.35 15.25
C THR A 205 -2.00 -15.47 15.35
N GLU A 206 -2.75 -14.52 14.79
CA GLU A 206 -4.19 -14.38 15.03
C GLU A 206 -5.05 -14.60 13.78
N PHE A 207 -4.53 -14.24 12.62
CA PHE A 207 -5.26 -14.24 11.36
C PHE A 207 -4.66 -15.23 10.37
N SER A 208 -5.42 -15.54 9.32
CA SER A 208 -4.92 -16.26 8.16
C SER A 208 -3.79 -15.45 7.51
N ASP A 209 -2.75 -16.14 7.06
CA ASP A 209 -1.60 -15.50 6.42
C ASP A 209 -1.98 -15.02 5.00
N PHE A 210 -2.92 -15.72 4.35
CA PHE A 210 -3.57 -15.30 3.11
C PHE A 210 -5.06 -15.64 3.17
N TYR A 211 -5.92 -14.63 3.08
CA TYR A 211 -7.38 -14.77 3.18
C TYR A 211 -8.07 -14.27 1.92
N ILE A 212 -8.98 -15.07 1.36
CA ILE A 212 -9.70 -14.79 0.13
C ILE A 212 -11.18 -15.11 0.32
N GLU A 213 -12.06 -14.14 0.09
CA GLU A 213 -13.48 -14.27 0.39
C GLU A 213 -14.38 -13.65 -0.68
N ASN A 214 -15.58 -14.24 -0.83
CA ASN A 214 -16.74 -13.69 -1.53
C ASN A 214 -16.45 -13.33 -2.99
N GLN A 215 -16.32 -14.38 -3.82
CA GLN A 215 -16.13 -14.32 -5.27
C GLN A 215 -14.87 -13.56 -5.69
N SER A 216 -13.86 -13.57 -4.81
CA SER A 216 -12.56 -12.99 -5.12
C SER A 216 -11.69 -13.99 -5.88
N THR A 217 -10.76 -13.48 -6.67
CA THR A 217 -9.90 -14.28 -7.54
C THR A 217 -8.43 -13.94 -7.31
N VAL A 218 -7.61 -14.97 -7.11
CA VAL A 218 -6.15 -14.86 -7.06
C VAL A 218 -5.56 -15.68 -8.19
N ASN A 219 -4.67 -15.07 -8.97
CA ASN A 219 -3.86 -15.73 -9.98
C ASN A 219 -2.41 -15.28 -9.86
N GLY A 220 -1.44 -16.18 -9.93
CA GLY A 220 -0.06 -15.71 -9.97
C GLY A 220 0.99 -16.78 -10.14
N VAL A 221 2.24 -16.32 -10.18
CA VAL A 221 3.42 -17.16 -10.37
C VAL A 221 4.44 -16.88 -9.27
N ASN A 222 5.05 -17.93 -8.72
CA ASN A 222 6.08 -17.85 -7.67
C ASN A 222 5.56 -17.24 -6.37
N LEU A 223 4.68 -17.96 -5.66
CA LEU A 223 4.24 -17.59 -4.32
C LEU A 223 5.14 -18.25 -3.27
N ASN A 224 5.60 -17.47 -2.29
CA ASN A 224 6.44 -17.96 -1.20
C ASN A 224 5.97 -17.43 0.15
N PHE A 225 5.67 -18.32 1.09
CA PHE A 225 5.51 -18.05 2.52
C PHE A 225 6.83 -18.28 3.26
N SER A 226 7.25 -17.31 4.07
CA SER A 226 8.43 -17.43 4.93
C SER A 226 8.15 -18.22 6.21
N LYS A 227 6.90 -18.19 6.68
CA LYS A 227 6.45 -18.88 7.89
C LYS A 227 6.10 -20.33 7.56
N LYS A 228 6.48 -21.25 8.44
CA LYS A 228 6.03 -22.65 8.38
C LYS A 228 4.59 -22.76 8.87
N ASP A 229 3.85 -23.70 8.31
CA ASP A 229 2.44 -23.94 8.64
C ASP A 229 1.58 -22.67 8.44
N SER A 230 1.85 -21.92 7.36
CA SER A 230 1.02 -20.76 7.01
C SER A 230 -0.41 -21.20 6.73
N PHE A 231 -1.38 -20.40 7.14
CA PHE A 231 -2.81 -20.62 6.89
C PHE A 231 -3.26 -19.86 5.65
N VAL A 232 -3.83 -20.59 4.69
CA VAL A 232 -4.49 -20.03 3.52
C VAL A 232 -5.96 -20.39 3.55
N ASP A 233 -6.82 -19.37 3.60
CA ASP A 233 -8.27 -19.53 3.63
C ASP A 233 -8.89 -19.04 2.32
N VAL A 234 -9.69 -19.89 1.69
CA VAL A 234 -10.39 -19.58 0.43
C VAL A 234 -11.89 -19.86 0.56
N ILE A 235 -12.70 -18.81 0.63
CA ILE A 235 -14.14 -18.87 0.90
C ILE A 235 -14.93 -18.37 -0.30
N ASP A 236 -15.71 -19.25 -0.93
CA ASP A 236 -16.52 -18.97 -2.13
C ASP A 236 -15.72 -18.19 -3.19
N SER A 237 -14.49 -18.64 -3.47
CA SER A 237 -13.49 -17.87 -4.22
C SER A 237 -12.56 -18.75 -5.05
N HIS A 238 -11.82 -18.14 -5.97
CA HIS A 238 -10.83 -18.80 -6.82
C HIS A 238 -9.40 -18.47 -6.41
N PHE A 239 -8.56 -19.50 -6.27
CA PHE A 239 -7.14 -19.37 -6.06
C PHE A 239 -6.40 -20.26 -7.06
N GLU A 240 -5.50 -19.66 -7.84
CA GLU A 240 -4.62 -20.37 -8.73
C GLU A 240 -3.19 -19.84 -8.65
N ASN A 241 -2.23 -20.73 -8.40
CA ASN A 241 -0.82 -20.40 -8.42
C ASN A 241 -0.01 -21.43 -9.22
N ASN A 242 0.95 -20.91 -9.98
CA ASN A 242 2.00 -21.70 -10.63
C ASN A 242 3.35 -21.46 -9.96
N ASN A 243 4.10 -22.52 -9.73
CA ASN A 243 5.33 -22.59 -8.96
C ASN A 243 5.14 -22.11 -7.51
N PHE A 244 4.51 -22.93 -6.68
CA PHE A 244 4.31 -22.68 -5.26
C PHE A 244 5.60 -22.98 -4.49
N VAL A 245 6.44 -21.96 -4.35
CA VAL A 245 7.84 -22.08 -3.90
C VAL A 245 7.97 -22.69 -2.51
N SER A 246 7.01 -22.47 -1.63
CA SER A 246 7.04 -22.99 -0.26
C SER A 246 6.76 -24.48 -0.14
N GLY A 247 6.25 -25.14 -1.19
CA GLY A 247 5.72 -26.49 -1.10
C GLY A 247 4.33 -26.52 -0.45
N LEU A 248 3.42 -27.31 -1.01
CA LEU A 248 2.03 -27.41 -0.55
C LEU A 248 1.94 -27.96 0.89
N GLU A 249 2.88 -28.81 1.27
CA GLU A 249 2.95 -29.48 2.58
C GLU A 249 3.33 -28.55 3.74
N ASN A 250 3.86 -27.36 3.45
CA ASN A 250 4.26 -26.38 4.47
C ASN A 250 3.17 -25.34 4.74
N VAL A 251 1.98 -25.55 4.18
CA VAL A 251 0.82 -24.64 4.25
C VAL A 251 -0.42 -25.44 4.63
N ARG A 252 -1.23 -24.87 5.53
CA ARG A 252 -2.52 -25.39 5.94
C ARG A 252 -3.59 -24.70 5.13
N TRP A 253 -4.22 -25.46 4.25
CA TRP A 253 -5.24 -24.98 3.32
C TRP A 253 -6.62 -25.24 3.88
N ARG A 254 -7.47 -24.21 3.97
CA ARG A 254 -8.87 -24.38 4.35
C ARG A 254 -9.75 -23.69 3.35
N PHE A 255 -10.65 -24.43 2.73
CA PHE A 255 -11.52 -23.87 1.71
C PHE A 255 -12.90 -24.50 1.71
N THR A 256 -13.89 -23.72 1.30
CA THR A 256 -15.29 -24.16 1.20
C THR A 256 -15.55 -24.95 -0.08
N ASP A 257 -16.60 -25.76 -0.11
CA ASP A 257 -17.01 -26.55 -1.29
C ASP A 257 -17.26 -25.72 -2.56
N ASN A 258 -17.59 -24.44 -2.41
CA ASN A 258 -17.81 -23.52 -3.54
C ASN A 258 -16.51 -22.84 -4.03
N SER A 259 -15.38 -23.12 -3.40
CA SER A 259 -14.08 -22.55 -3.78
C SER A 259 -13.40 -23.43 -4.82
N THR A 260 -12.54 -22.82 -5.65
CA THR A 260 -11.61 -23.53 -6.51
C THR A 260 -10.20 -23.18 -6.07
N VAL A 261 -9.40 -24.17 -5.71
CA VAL A 261 -8.02 -23.99 -5.23
C VAL A 261 -7.08 -24.89 -6.01
N ILE A 262 -6.19 -24.28 -6.79
CA ILE A 262 -5.19 -24.98 -7.61
C ILE A 262 -3.82 -24.39 -7.33
N ALA A 263 -2.86 -25.23 -6.93
CA ALA A 263 -1.48 -24.82 -6.74
C ALA A 263 -0.57 -25.87 -7.40
N ASP A 264 0.28 -25.41 -8.32
CA ASP A 264 1.12 -26.28 -9.15
C ASP A 264 0.36 -27.31 -10.00
N GLY A 265 -0.90 -26.98 -10.34
CA GLY A 265 -1.78 -27.83 -11.13
C GLY A 265 -2.57 -28.86 -10.33
N ASP A 266 -2.32 -28.97 -9.02
CA ASP A 266 -3.00 -29.89 -8.11
C ASP A 266 -3.88 -29.13 -7.10
N GLU A 267 -4.95 -29.76 -6.63
CA GLU A 267 -5.74 -29.27 -5.50
C GLU A 267 -5.06 -29.71 -4.18
N PRO A 268 -4.71 -28.78 -3.28
CA PRO A 268 -4.09 -29.14 -2.00
C PRO A 268 -5.08 -29.83 -1.06
N PHE A 269 -4.56 -30.50 -0.03
CA PHE A 269 -5.40 -31.13 1.00
C PHE A 269 -6.19 -30.08 1.78
N ASN A 270 -7.52 -30.24 1.85
CA ASN A 270 -8.41 -29.34 2.57
C ASN A 270 -8.52 -29.72 4.07
N ASP A 271 -8.06 -28.85 4.96
CA ASP A 271 -8.22 -28.98 6.41
C ASP A 271 -9.67 -28.68 6.89
N ASN A 272 -10.55 -28.27 5.98
CA ASN A 272 -11.94 -27.83 6.17
C ASN A 272 -12.07 -26.54 7.01
N LEU A 273 -12.96 -25.64 6.57
CA LEU A 273 -13.40 -24.46 7.32
C LEU A 273 -14.64 -24.76 8.17
#